data_AF-X6MN40-F1
#
_entry.id   AF-X6MN40-F1
#
_cell.length_a   1.000
_cell.length_b   1.000
_cell.length_c   1.000
_cell.angle_alpha   90.00
_cell.angle_beta   90.00
_cell.angle_gamma   90.00
#
_symmetry.space_group_name_H-M   'P 1'
#
loop_
_entity.id
_entity.type
_entity.pdbx_description
1 polymer ?
#
loop_
_entity_poly.entity_id
_entity_poly.type
_entity_poly.pdbx_seq_one_letter_code
_entity_poly.pdbx_strand_id
1 'polypeptide(L)'
;MKDGRVLHRLTRKIIGLKEIRYFEHFWMKYLFVLSKENITLMLEWYSQVFQKGERFAELEQSLYFEASPSYFSQPQAPFFMKHFLANPNHSIRLILLLRDPVDRFLSHLRMELQLCLGQMRNYLSKRKQKDSPDMFDNKNYGNMSNVLEGHRSQTRLAYCHCLVRYSFDDLIFLSLKTYPAYNLADATLGESESLTLKEHCTEHTLFQKLHSLLKLGLYANYVTPWLHFFEINKSLLILPSEEFFNNPIYIMTQIEQFLQLPESQWLNQTQWGGIIHKKYNILNTTKNDKLKRLTNKVILSLNT
;
A
#
# COMPACT_ATOMS: atom_id res chain seq x y z
N MET A 1 -2.71 -17.91 31.61
CA MET A 1 -2.82 -16.53 32.13
C MET A 1 -1.54 -15.65 32.05
N LYS A 2 -0.38 -16.12 31.55
CA LYS A 2 0.82 -15.26 31.33
C LYS A 2 0.96 -14.69 29.91
N ASP A 3 0.11 -15.12 28.96
CA ASP A 3 0.23 -14.79 27.52
C ASP A 3 -0.45 -13.45 27.12
N GLY A 4 -1.55 -13.06 27.78
CA GLY A 4 -2.39 -11.94 27.32
C GLY A 4 -1.72 -10.56 27.28
N ARG A 5 -0.74 -10.28 28.16
CA ARG A 5 -0.05 -8.96 28.20
C ARG A 5 1.01 -8.81 27.10
N VAL A 6 1.69 -9.90 26.73
CA VAL A 6 2.66 -9.91 25.61
C VAL A 6 1.92 -9.79 24.30
N LEU A 7 0.82 -10.54 24.16
CA LEU A 7 -0.06 -10.50 23.00
C LEU A 7 -0.73 -9.14 22.83
N HIS A 8 -1.25 -8.51 23.89
CA HIS A 8 -1.83 -7.16 23.83
C HIS A 8 -0.83 -6.07 23.39
N ARG A 9 0.45 -6.21 23.75
CA ARG A 9 1.52 -5.32 23.25
C ARG A 9 1.79 -5.50 21.76
N LEU A 10 1.65 -6.72 21.24
CA LEU A 10 1.85 -7.03 19.82
C LEU A 10 0.64 -6.60 18.98
N THR A 11 -0.59 -6.80 19.46
CA THR A 11 -1.81 -6.29 18.81
C THR A 11 -1.84 -4.77 18.76
N ARG A 12 -1.39 -4.05 19.80
CA ARG A 12 -1.25 -2.58 19.73
C ARG A 12 -0.32 -2.09 18.60
N LYS A 13 0.69 -2.86 18.21
CA LYS A 13 1.57 -2.51 17.08
C LYS A 13 0.92 -2.71 15.71
N ILE A 14 -0.19 -3.46 15.63
CA ILE A 14 -0.92 -3.76 14.39
C ILE A 14 -2.18 -2.88 14.31
N ILE A 15 -2.94 -2.81 15.41
CA ILE A 15 -4.24 -2.13 15.53
C ILE A 15 -4.08 -0.62 15.73
N GLY A 16 -2.95 -0.16 16.28
CA GLY A 16 -2.66 1.27 16.48
C GLY A 16 -2.10 1.98 15.24
N LEU A 17 -2.06 1.30 14.09
CA LEU A 17 -1.53 1.85 12.85
C LEU A 17 -2.65 2.46 11.99
N LYS A 18 -2.27 3.41 11.14
CA LYS A 18 -3.17 3.99 10.12
C LYS A 18 -3.73 2.92 9.17
N GLU A 19 -2.96 1.87 8.90
CA GLU A 19 -3.34 0.72 8.07
C GLU A 19 -3.27 -0.55 8.93
N ILE A 20 -4.37 -1.27 9.04
CA ILE A 20 -4.51 -2.41 9.95
C ILE A 20 -3.83 -3.67 9.39
N ARG A 21 -3.95 -3.88 8.07
CA ARG A 21 -3.25 -4.93 7.30
C ARG A 21 -3.52 -6.36 7.80
N TYR A 22 -4.63 -6.58 8.50
CA TYR A 22 -5.02 -7.86 9.09
C TYR A 22 -5.05 -9.00 8.07
N PHE A 23 -5.69 -8.81 6.91
CA PHE A 23 -5.83 -9.84 5.87
C PHE A 23 -4.60 -10.02 4.96
N GLU A 24 -3.46 -9.39 5.27
CA GLU A 24 -2.22 -9.68 4.55
C GLU A 24 -1.68 -11.06 4.92
N HIS A 25 -1.01 -11.71 3.96
CA HIS A 25 -0.46 -13.05 4.14
C HIS A 25 0.46 -13.16 5.37
N PHE A 26 1.34 -12.17 5.53
CA PHE A 26 2.29 -12.14 6.63
C PHE A 26 1.58 -12.04 7.97
N TRP A 27 0.63 -11.12 8.10
CA TRP A 27 -0.08 -10.88 9.36
C TRP A 27 -1.01 -12.02 9.72
N MET A 28 -1.78 -12.55 8.77
CA MET A 28 -2.61 -13.75 8.98
C MET A 28 -1.78 -14.92 9.52
N LYS A 29 -0.65 -15.24 8.87
CA LYS A 29 0.23 -16.32 9.34
C LYS A 29 0.84 -16.03 10.70
N TYR A 30 1.30 -14.80 10.91
CA TYR A 30 1.91 -14.40 12.17
C TYR A 30 0.92 -14.51 13.33
N LEU A 31 -0.31 -14.01 13.14
CA LEU A 31 -1.37 -14.09 14.13
C LEU A 31 -1.84 -15.52 14.37
N PHE A 32 -1.91 -16.37 13.34
CA PHE A 32 -2.25 -17.78 13.49
C PHE A 32 -1.26 -18.54 14.37
N VAL A 33 0.04 -18.30 14.20
CA VAL A 33 1.07 -18.88 15.08
C VAL A 33 0.96 -18.32 16.50
N LEU A 34 0.80 -17.00 16.64
CA LEU A 34 0.68 -16.35 17.95
C LEU A 34 -0.57 -16.76 18.73
N SER A 35 -1.68 -17.02 18.03
CA SER A 35 -2.93 -17.47 18.64
C SER A 35 -2.93 -18.97 18.96
N LYS A 36 -1.83 -19.69 18.69
CA LYS A 36 -1.75 -21.15 18.78
C LYS A 36 -2.88 -21.80 17.98
N GLU A 37 -3.05 -21.33 16.75
CA GLU A 37 -4.04 -21.81 15.80
C GLU A 37 -5.51 -21.53 16.19
N ASN A 38 -5.73 -20.66 17.19
CA ASN A 38 -7.06 -20.25 17.60
C ASN A 38 -7.59 -19.11 16.72
N ILE A 39 -8.49 -19.45 15.79
CA ILE A 39 -9.11 -18.50 14.85
C ILE A 39 -10.01 -17.48 15.57
N THR A 40 -10.79 -17.92 16.56
CA THR A 40 -11.66 -17.03 17.34
C THR A 40 -10.85 -15.91 17.98
N LEU A 41 -9.72 -16.26 18.60
CA LEU A 41 -8.83 -15.27 19.21
C LEU A 41 -8.25 -14.28 18.19
N MET A 42 -7.95 -14.72 16.97
CA MET A 42 -7.50 -13.81 15.90
C MET A 42 -8.60 -12.79 15.53
N LEU A 43 -9.85 -13.26 15.40
CA LEU A 43 -11.00 -12.41 15.08
C LEU A 43 -11.36 -11.46 16.23
N GLU A 44 -11.25 -11.91 17.49
CA GLU A 44 -11.37 -11.07 18.67
C GLU A 44 -10.31 -9.96 18.71
N TRP A 45 -9.11 -10.21 18.19
CA TRP A 45 -8.12 -9.15 18.03
C TRP A 45 -8.48 -8.19 16.93
N TYR A 46 -8.94 -8.67 15.78
CA TYR A 46 -9.40 -7.79 14.70
C TYR A 46 -10.57 -6.90 15.14
N SER A 47 -11.51 -7.42 15.93
CA SER A 47 -12.65 -6.64 16.41
C SER A 47 -12.25 -5.48 17.32
N GLN A 48 -11.09 -5.56 18.00
CA GLN A 48 -10.56 -4.47 18.83
C GLN A 48 -10.17 -3.23 18.02
N VAL A 49 -10.06 -3.33 16.69
CA VAL A 49 -9.91 -2.16 15.79
C VAL A 49 -11.14 -1.26 15.85
N PHE A 50 -12.33 -1.84 16.06
CA PHE A 50 -13.62 -1.18 15.86
C PHE A 50 -14.27 -0.73 17.18
N GLN A 51 -13.47 -0.34 18.17
CA GLN A 51 -14.00 0.16 19.43
C GLN A 51 -14.61 1.54 19.24
N LYS A 52 -15.85 1.76 19.72
CA LYS A 52 -16.43 3.10 19.82
C LYS A 52 -15.56 3.93 20.76
N GLY A 53 -14.98 5.02 20.24
CA GLY A 53 -14.42 6.05 21.11
C GLY A 53 -15.54 6.77 21.87
N GLU A 54 -15.22 7.34 23.04
CA GLU A 54 -16.18 8.08 23.89
C GLU A 54 -16.97 9.13 23.10
N ARG A 55 -16.32 9.77 22.12
CA ARG A 55 -16.90 10.79 21.24
C ARG A 55 -18.10 10.31 20.41
N PHE A 56 -18.26 9.01 20.20
CA PHE A 56 -19.29 8.40 19.36
C PHE A 56 -20.18 7.43 20.14
N ALA A 57 -20.14 7.48 21.48
CA ALA A 57 -20.90 6.58 22.34
C ALA A 57 -22.43 6.69 22.11
N GLU A 58 -22.91 7.89 21.82
CA GLU A 58 -24.34 8.22 21.64
C GLU A 58 -24.90 7.89 20.25
N LEU A 59 -24.06 7.52 19.26
CA LEU A 59 -24.56 7.13 17.94
C LEU A 59 -25.22 5.75 18.00
N GLU A 60 -26.54 5.69 17.86
CA GLU A 60 -27.30 4.43 17.91
C GLU A 60 -26.87 3.45 16.80
N GLN A 61 -26.49 3.98 15.63
CA GLN A 61 -26.03 3.19 14.49
C GLN A 61 -24.71 3.76 13.96
N SER A 62 -23.73 2.89 13.72
CA SER A 62 -22.43 3.29 13.18
C SER A 62 -21.92 2.22 12.24
N LEU A 63 -21.43 2.65 11.08
CA LEU A 63 -20.64 1.80 10.19
C LEU A 63 -19.16 1.94 10.57
N TYR A 64 -18.50 0.81 10.73
CA TYR A 64 -17.05 0.77 10.92
C TYR A 64 -16.37 0.44 9.61
N PHE A 65 -15.20 1.03 9.39
CA PHE A 65 -14.37 0.73 8.23
C PHE A 65 -12.90 0.69 8.64
N GLU A 66 -12.11 -0.01 7.82
CA GLU A 66 -10.65 0.06 7.83
C GLU A 66 -10.16 0.24 6.40
N ALA A 67 -8.92 0.73 6.24
CA ALA A 67 -8.34 0.95 4.93
C ALA A 67 -6.89 0.44 4.91
N SER A 68 -6.66 -0.63 4.15
CA SER A 68 -5.34 -1.22 3.94
C SER A 68 -5.12 -1.46 2.44
N PRO A 69 -4.45 -0.53 1.72
CA PRO A 69 -4.32 -0.60 0.26
C PRO A 69 -3.65 -1.87 -0.26
N SER A 70 -2.78 -2.47 0.55
CA SER A 70 -2.04 -3.68 0.23
C SER A 70 -2.94 -4.89 -0.04
N TYR A 71 -4.12 -4.97 0.57
CA TYR A 71 -5.05 -6.08 0.38
C TYR A 71 -5.35 -6.34 -1.08
N PHE A 72 -5.55 -5.29 -1.87
CA PHE A 72 -5.90 -5.40 -3.28
C PHE A 72 -4.95 -6.33 -4.07
N SER A 73 -3.65 -6.29 -3.74
CA SER A 73 -2.63 -7.10 -4.40
C SER A 73 -2.44 -8.51 -3.82
N GLN A 74 -3.17 -8.86 -2.77
CA GLN A 74 -3.05 -10.13 -2.03
C GLN A 74 -4.14 -11.11 -2.49
N PRO A 75 -3.79 -12.19 -3.23
CA PRO A 75 -4.79 -13.07 -3.84
C PRO A 75 -5.67 -13.81 -2.81
N GLN A 76 -5.16 -14.04 -1.60
CA GLN A 76 -5.91 -14.70 -0.52
C GLN A 76 -6.83 -13.77 0.28
N ALA A 77 -6.61 -12.45 0.21
CA ALA A 77 -7.39 -11.48 0.99
C ALA A 77 -8.91 -11.56 0.71
N PRO A 78 -9.39 -11.59 -0.55
CA PRO A 78 -10.83 -11.63 -0.80
C PRO A 78 -11.50 -12.90 -0.26
N PHE A 79 -10.82 -14.05 -0.33
CA PHE A 79 -11.31 -15.30 0.27
C PHE A 79 -11.51 -15.16 1.78
N PHE A 80 -10.48 -14.71 2.51
CA PHE A 80 -10.57 -14.59 3.96
C PHE A 80 -11.59 -13.54 4.41
N MET A 81 -11.69 -12.41 3.71
CA MET A 81 -12.71 -11.40 4.00
C MET A 81 -14.11 -11.97 3.80
N LYS A 82 -14.35 -12.67 2.68
CA LYS A 82 -15.65 -13.31 2.43
C LYS A 82 -15.97 -14.37 3.48
N HIS A 83 -14.98 -15.18 3.86
CA HIS A 83 -15.17 -16.28 4.80
C HIS A 83 -15.42 -15.79 6.24
N PHE A 84 -14.61 -14.85 6.73
CA PHE A 84 -14.68 -14.42 8.13
C PHE A 84 -15.65 -13.27 8.41
N LEU A 85 -15.93 -12.43 7.41
CA LEU A 85 -16.77 -11.25 7.61
C LEU A 85 -18.16 -11.40 6.97
N ALA A 86 -18.49 -12.54 6.38
CA ALA A 86 -19.85 -12.78 5.90
C ALA A 86 -20.84 -12.80 7.08
N ASN A 87 -21.86 -11.95 7.00
CA ASN A 87 -23.01 -11.97 7.90
C ASN A 87 -24.30 -12.04 7.05
N PRO A 88 -25.24 -12.95 7.38
CA PRO A 88 -26.50 -13.10 6.64
C PRO A 88 -27.33 -11.83 6.54
N ASN A 89 -27.25 -10.97 7.56
CA ASN A 89 -28.05 -9.75 7.68
C ASN A 89 -27.30 -8.52 7.13
N HIS A 90 -25.97 -8.58 7.07
CA HIS A 90 -25.12 -7.46 6.64
C HIS A 90 -23.90 -7.95 5.88
N SER A 91 -23.93 -7.90 4.55
CA SER A 91 -22.74 -8.20 3.76
C SER A 91 -21.69 -7.09 3.90
N ILE A 92 -20.41 -7.46 4.01
CA ILE A 92 -19.34 -6.47 3.85
C ILE A 92 -19.44 -5.75 2.51
N ARG A 93 -19.08 -4.48 2.54
CA ARG A 93 -19.00 -3.61 1.37
C ARG A 93 -17.57 -3.12 1.21
N LEU A 94 -17.03 -3.28 0.01
CA LEU A 94 -15.67 -2.93 -0.34
C LEU A 94 -15.69 -1.72 -1.27
N ILE A 95 -14.79 -0.79 -1.03
CA ILE A 95 -14.61 0.40 -1.86
C ILE A 95 -13.17 0.36 -2.38
N LEU A 96 -13.02 0.39 -3.70
CA LEU A 96 -11.74 0.37 -4.39
C LEU A 96 -11.59 1.66 -5.19
N LEU A 97 -10.59 2.47 -4.83
CA LEU A 97 -10.20 3.65 -5.62
C LEU A 97 -9.07 3.28 -6.57
N LEU A 98 -9.31 3.39 -7.88
CA LEU A 98 -8.30 3.14 -8.92
C LEU A 98 -7.91 4.45 -9.59
N ARG A 99 -6.64 4.62 -9.92
CA ARG A 99 -6.10 5.80 -10.59
C ARG A 99 -5.64 5.39 -11.99
N ASP A 100 -5.42 6.32 -12.91
CA ASP A 100 -4.66 6.03 -14.12
C ASP A 100 -3.37 5.23 -13.78
N PRO A 101 -3.12 4.10 -14.45
CA PRO A 101 -2.08 3.16 -14.05
C PRO A 101 -0.67 3.71 -14.23
N VAL A 102 -0.44 4.62 -15.20
CA VAL A 102 0.84 5.32 -15.37
C VAL A 102 1.08 6.22 -14.17
N ASP A 103 0.10 7.06 -13.89
CA ASP A 103 0.13 8.01 -12.79
C ASP A 103 0.25 7.33 -11.42
N ARG A 104 -0.41 6.18 -11.23
CA ARG A 104 -0.28 5.32 -10.04
C ARG A 104 1.11 4.74 -9.91
N PHE A 105 1.70 4.25 -11.00
CA PHE A 105 3.08 3.77 -11.02
C PHE A 105 4.06 4.87 -10.63
N LEU A 106 4.00 6.02 -11.31
CA LEU A 106 4.89 7.16 -11.07
C LEU A 106 4.78 7.69 -9.64
N SER A 107 3.55 7.82 -9.13
CA SER A 107 3.32 8.26 -7.74
C SER A 107 3.92 7.27 -6.73
N HIS A 108 3.77 5.96 -6.97
CA HIS A 108 4.33 4.93 -6.09
C HIS A 108 5.87 4.93 -6.16
N LEU A 109 6.46 5.00 -7.35
CA LEU A 109 7.91 5.12 -7.52
C LEU A 109 8.47 6.33 -6.77
N ARG A 110 7.77 7.47 -6.83
CA ARG A 110 8.19 8.69 -6.14
C ARG A 110 8.07 8.57 -4.63
N MET A 111 7.02 7.93 -4.14
CA MET A 111 6.87 7.61 -2.72
C MET A 111 8.02 6.71 -2.24
N GLU A 112 8.33 5.65 -2.98
CA GLU A 112 9.44 4.74 -2.68
C GLU A 112 10.79 5.48 -2.63
N LEU A 113 11.04 6.39 -3.58
CA LEU A 113 12.23 7.22 -3.58
C LEU A 113 12.30 8.14 -2.35
N GLN A 114 11.20 8.80 -1.99
CA GLN A 114 11.13 9.65 -0.80
C GLN A 114 11.37 8.86 0.50
N LEU A 115 10.76 7.68 0.62
CA LEU A 115 10.97 6.79 1.75
C LEU A 115 12.44 6.36 1.86
N CYS A 116 13.05 5.97 0.74
CA CYS A 116 14.46 5.60 0.70
C CYS A 116 15.38 6.77 1.04
N LEU A 117 15.12 7.99 0.54
CA LEU A 117 15.86 9.19 0.92
C LEU A 117 15.79 9.43 2.43
N GLY A 118 14.60 9.29 3.04
CA GLY A 118 14.43 9.40 4.49
C GLY A 118 15.21 8.33 5.26
N GLN A 119 15.16 7.08 4.81
CA GLN A 119 15.92 5.98 5.41
C GLN A 119 17.43 6.21 5.33
N MET A 120 17.94 6.67 4.19
CA MET A 120 19.36 6.96 4.00
C MET A 120 19.83 8.10 4.89
N ARG A 121 19.04 9.18 5.04
CA ARG A 121 19.35 10.26 5.99
C ARG A 121 19.46 9.75 7.43
N ASN A 122 18.50 8.92 7.85
CA ASN A 122 18.48 8.34 9.20
C ASN A 122 19.64 7.36 9.44
N TYR A 123 20.06 6.61 8.42
CA TYR A 123 21.20 5.72 8.50
C TYR A 123 22.52 6.51 8.66
N LEU A 124 22.71 7.57 7.86
CA LEU A 124 23.89 8.42 7.93
C LEU A 124 23.98 9.20 9.25
N SER A 125 22.85 9.67 9.81
CA SER A 125 22.84 10.35 11.10
C SER A 125 23.25 9.42 12.25
N LYS A 126 22.73 8.18 12.26
CA LYS A 126 23.12 7.16 13.25
C LYS A 126 24.58 6.76 13.17
N ARG A 127 25.15 6.70 11.96
CA ARG A 127 26.59 6.39 11.78
C ARG A 127 27.47 7.49 12.36
N LYS A 128 27.15 8.76 12.09
CA LYS A 128 27.85 9.92 12.67
C LYS A 128 27.79 9.97 14.20
N GLN A 129 26.70 9.51 14.82
CA GLN A 129 26.58 9.43 16.29
C GLN A 129 27.37 8.25 16.89
N LYS A 130 27.58 7.17 16.12
CA LYS A 130 28.31 5.97 16.58
C LYS A 130 29.83 6.12 16.51
N ASP A 131 30.31 7.11 15.76
CA ASP A 131 31.73 7.48 15.66
C ASP A 131 32.16 8.49 16.77
N SER A 132 31.30 8.77 17.76
CA SER A 132 31.68 9.45 19.02
C SER A 132 31.99 8.41 20.11
N PRO A 133 33.09 8.56 20.87
CA PRO A 133 33.54 7.55 21.83
C PRO A 133 32.73 7.69 23.13
N ASP A 134 31.58 7.04 23.20
CA ASP A 134 30.99 6.75 24.50
C ASP A 134 30.25 5.39 24.53
N MET A 135 30.29 4.83 25.73
CA MET A 135 30.42 3.42 26.07
C MET A 135 29.05 2.73 26.36
N PHE A 136 29.02 1.39 26.27
CA PHE A 136 28.01 0.43 26.79
C PHE A 136 26.64 0.34 26.06
N ASP A 137 25.93 -0.79 25.98
CA ASP A 137 26.06 -2.12 26.58
C ASP A 137 25.41 -3.14 25.63
N ASN A 138 26.01 -4.31 25.49
CA ASN A 138 25.59 -5.35 24.55
C ASN A 138 24.91 -6.47 25.34
N LYS A 139 23.58 -6.39 25.51
CA LYS A 139 22.80 -7.50 26.09
C LYS A 139 21.53 -7.82 25.29
N ASN A 140 21.56 -9.02 24.71
CA ASN A 140 20.48 -9.98 24.51
C ASN A 140 19.17 -9.49 23.87
N TYR A 141 18.97 -9.83 22.60
CA TYR A 141 17.63 -10.09 22.08
C TYR A 141 17.62 -11.24 21.06
N GLY A 142 17.64 -12.48 21.56
CA GLY A 142 17.20 -13.65 20.81
C GLY A 142 15.69 -13.57 20.60
N ASN A 143 15.25 -13.17 19.40
CA ASN A 143 13.86 -13.29 18.98
C ASN A 143 13.82 -13.47 17.45
N MET A 144 13.05 -14.44 16.95
CA MET A 144 12.94 -14.74 15.52
C MET A 144 12.44 -13.52 14.71
N SER A 145 11.62 -12.64 15.32
CA SER A 145 11.20 -11.38 14.68
C SER A 145 12.37 -10.42 14.47
N ASN A 146 13.35 -10.38 15.38
CA ASN A 146 14.51 -9.49 15.27
C ASN A 146 15.52 -9.98 14.23
N VAL A 147 15.60 -11.30 14.02
CA VAL A 147 16.42 -11.89 12.94
C VAL A 147 15.77 -11.62 11.57
N LEU A 148 14.46 -11.77 11.45
CA LEU A 148 13.70 -11.47 10.23
C LEU A 148 13.63 -9.96 9.92
N GLU A 149 13.48 -9.11 10.94
CA GLU A 149 13.57 -7.66 10.83
C GLU A 149 15.00 -7.21 10.48
N GLY A 150 16.02 -7.85 11.05
CA GLY A 150 17.44 -7.63 10.74
C GLY A 150 17.76 -7.89 9.27
N HIS A 151 17.38 -9.05 8.73
CA HIS A 151 17.58 -9.36 7.31
C HIS A 151 16.72 -8.49 6.38
N ARG A 152 15.44 -8.25 6.70
CA ARG A 152 14.60 -7.33 5.90
C ARG A 152 15.16 -5.91 5.89
N SER A 153 15.74 -5.46 7.01
CA SER A 153 16.34 -4.12 7.12
C SER A 153 17.60 -3.97 6.26
N GLN A 154 18.45 -5.00 6.18
CA GLN A 154 19.65 -4.98 5.34
C GLN A 154 19.31 -4.99 3.85
N THR A 155 18.37 -5.85 3.42
CA THR A 155 17.91 -5.88 2.02
C THR A 155 17.20 -4.59 1.62
N ARG A 156 16.43 -3.97 2.54
CA ARG A 156 15.81 -2.67 2.29
C ARG A 156 16.85 -1.56 2.18
N LEU A 157 17.86 -1.54 3.05
CA LEU A 157 18.92 -0.54 3.01
C LEU A 157 19.73 -0.64 1.71
N ALA A 158 20.10 -1.86 1.28
CA ALA A 158 20.77 -2.08 0.00
C ALA A 158 19.94 -1.60 -1.20
N TYR A 159 18.65 -1.94 -1.21
CA TYR A 159 17.72 -1.42 -2.23
C TYR A 159 17.65 0.11 -2.22
N CYS A 160 17.50 0.72 -1.05
CA CYS A 160 17.39 2.18 -0.95
C CYS A 160 18.68 2.89 -1.35
N HIS A 161 19.82 2.35 -0.96
CA HIS A 161 21.13 2.84 -1.38
C HIS A 161 21.27 2.86 -2.91
N CYS A 162 20.69 1.87 -3.59
CA CYS A 162 20.64 1.86 -5.05
C CYS A 162 19.62 2.81 -5.65
N LEU A 163 18.39 2.79 -5.15
CA LEU A 163 17.29 3.60 -5.67
C LEU A 163 17.64 5.10 -5.69
N VAL A 164 18.29 5.60 -4.62
CA VAL A 164 18.61 7.04 -4.49
C VAL A 164 19.79 7.50 -5.36
N ARG A 165 20.49 6.58 -6.03
CA ARG A 165 21.61 6.91 -6.92
C ARG A 165 21.17 7.29 -8.34
N TYR A 166 19.93 6.99 -8.70
CA TYR A 166 19.37 7.26 -10.02
C TYR A 166 18.47 8.49 -9.98
N SER A 167 18.39 9.22 -11.10
CA SER A 167 17.37 10.25 -11.23
C SER A 167 15.98 9.60 -11.29
N PHE A 168 14.92 10.38 -11.06
CA PHE A 168 13.56 9.85 -11.15
C PHE A 168 13.24 9.35 -12.56
N ASP A 169 13.72 10.05 -13.60
CA ASP A 169 13.52 9.66 -14.99
C ASP A 169 14.33 8.40 -15.35
N ASP A 170 15.55 8.25 -14.83
CA ASP A 170 16.35 7.02 -15.01
C ASP A 170 15.66 5.82 -14.38
N LEU A 171 15.03 5.98 -13.21
CA LEU A 171 14.29 4.89 -12.56
C LEU A 171 13.05 4.47 -13.37
N ILE A 172 12.36 5.43 -14.00
CA ILE A 172 11.27 5.14 -14.93
C ILE A 172 11.84 4.36 -16.11
N PHE A 173 12.90 4.86 -16.74
CA PHE A 173 13.55 4.20 -17.87
C PHE A 173 13.97 2.76 -17.53
N LEU A 174 14.67 2.57 -16.41
CA LEU A 174 15.11 1.26 -15.93
C LEU A 174 13.93 0.31 -15.67
N SER A 175 12.79 0.82 -15.21
CA SER A 175 11.58 0.01 -15.01
C SER A 175 10.95 -0.49 -16.32
N LEU A 176 11.22 0.19 -17.44
CA LEU A 176 10.61 -0.11 -18.75
C LEU A 176 11.54 -0.94 -19.63
N LYS A 177 12.86 -0.79 -19.50
CA LYS A 177 13.88 -1.40 -20.37
C LYS A 177 13.78 -2.92 -20.51
N THR A 178 13.24 -3.60 -19.52
CA THR A 178 13.12 -5.07 -19.51
C THR A 178 11.93 -5.60 -20.33
N TYR A 179 11.09 -4.72 -20.87
CA TYR A 179 9.88 -5.11 -21.59
C TYR A 179 10.05 -5.04 -23.11
N PRO A 180 9.60 -6.05 -23.89
CA PRO A 180 9.74 -6.04 -25.35
C PRO A 180 9.15 -4.80 -26.05
N ALA A 181 8.02 -4.29 -25.53
CA ALA A 181 7.38 -3.08 -26.03
C ALA A 181 8.25 -1.81 -25.88
N TYR A 182 9.19 -1.81 -24.93
CA TYR A 182 10.18 -0.75 -24.81
C TYR A 182 11.13 -0.76 -26.01
N ASN A 183 11.69 -1.92 -26.38
CA ASN A 183 12.62 -2.06 -27.51
C ASN A 183 11.98 -1.63 -28.85
N LEU A 184 10.69 -1.90 -29.03
CA LEU A 184 9.92 -1.45 -30.20
C LEU A 184 9.73 0.07 -30.24
N ALA A 185 9.61 0.72 -29.09
CA ALA A 185 9.47 2.16 -28.98
C ALA A 185 10.82 2.90 -29.03
N ASP A 186 11.91 2.24 -28.63
CA ASP A 186 13.27 2.79 -28.59
C ASP A 186 13.76 3.24 -29.98
N ALA A 187 13.29 2.58 -31.05
CA ALA A 187 13.54 3.02 -32.43
C ALA A 187 13.02 4.44 -32.76
N THR A 188 12.12 5.00 -31.94
CA THR A 188 11.60 6.38 -32.04
C THR A 188 12.17 7.32 -30.97
N LEU A 189 12.93 6.78 -30.02
CA LEU A 189 13.65 7.53 -29.00
C LEU A 189 15.09 7.70 -29.47
N GLY A 190 15.35 8.72 -30.28
CA GLY A 190 16.71 9.08 -30.73
C GLY A 190 17.74 8.90 -29.59
N GLU A 191 18.77 8.11 -29.90
CA GLU A 191 19.93 7.73 -29.09
C GLU A 191 19.82 8.10 -27.60
N SER A 192 19.11 7.30 -26.79
CA SER A 192 19.21 7.46 -25.34
C SER A 192 20.53 6.86 -24.87
N GLU A 193 21.37 7.71 -24.27
CA GLU A 193 22.59 7.39 -23.55
C GLU A 193 22.50 6.03 -22.84
N SER A 194 23.49 5.17 -23.07
CA SER A 194 23.64 3.95 -22.30
C SER A 194 23.81 4.32 -20.82
N LEU A 195 22.72 4.22 -20.04
CA LEU A 195 22.79 4.30 -18.58
C LEU A 195 23.70 3.17 -18.09
N THR A 196 24.96 3.50 -17.83
CA THR A 196 25.92 2.61 -17.17
C THR A 196 25.49 2.43 -15.73
N LEU A 197 25.30 1.18 -15.33
CA LEU A 197 24.87 0.83 -13.98
C LEU A 197 25.97 1.26 -13.01
N LYS A 198 25.61 2.09 -12.02
CA LYS A 198 26.57 2.59 -11.04
C LYS A 198 27.10 1.43 -10.21
N GLU A 199 28.42 1.26 -10.17
CA GLU A 199 29.13 0.22 -9.42
C GLU A 199 28.54 0.09 -7.99
N HIS A 200 28.36 -1.14 -7.51
CA HIS A 200 27.77 -1.52 -6.20
C HIS A 200 26.25 -1.61 -6.08
N CYS A 201 25.52 -1.62 -7.20
CA CYS A 201 24.11 -2.00 -7.18
C CYS A 201 23.89 -3.41 -7.69
N THR A 202 23.36 -4.30 -6.83
CA THR A 202 22.89 -5.60 -7.27
C THR A 202 21.64 -5.40 -8.12
N GLU A 203 21.86 -5.33 -9.43
CA GLU A 203 20.88 -5.09 -10.49
C GLU A 203 19.55 -5.78 -10.20
N HIS A 204 19.60 -7.06 -9.85
CA HIS A 204 18.45 -7.93 -9.67
C HIS A 204 17.42 -7.39 -8.66
N THR A 205 17.83 -6.90 -7.48
CA THR A 205 16.87 -6.48 -6.44
C THR A 205 16.17 -5.17 -6.79
N LEU A 206 16.89 -4.24 -7.43
CA LEU A 206 16.33 -2.97 -7.89
C LEU A 206 15.32 -3.22 -9.01
N PHE A 207 15.72 -3.95 -10.05
CA PHE A 207 14.85 -4.25 -11.20
C PHE A 207 13.59 -5.00 -10.78
N GLN A 208 13.71 -6.03 -9.94
CA GLN A 208 12.54 -6.77 -9.46
C GLN A 208 11.52 -5.88 -8.73
N LYS A 209 11.99 -4.93 -7.92
CA LYS A 209 11.11 -3.99 -7.22
C LYS A 209 10.47 -2.98 -8.15
N LEU A 210 11.24 -2.39 -9.07
CA LEU A 210 10.70 -1.48 -10.09
C LEU A 210 9.64 -2.19 -10.96
N HIS A 211 9.92 -3.42 -11.37
CA HIS A 211 9.00 -4.28 -12.11
C HIS A 211 7.70 -4.54 -11.34
N SER A 212 7.82 -4.85 -10.05
CA SER A 212 6.68 -5.06 -9.16
C SER A 212 5.84 -3.79 -9.02
N LEU A 213 6.48 -2.61 -8.93
CA LEU A 213 5.78 -1.34 -8.92
C LEU A 213 4.99 -1.10 -10.20
N LEU A 214 5.54 -1.41 -11.37
CA LEU A 214 4.83 -1.27 -12.65
C LEU A 214 3.64 -2.24 -12.71
N LYS A 215 3.88 -3.52 -12.38
CA LYS A 215 2.87 -4.58 -12.41
C LYS A 215 1.64 -4.27 -11.58
N LEU A 216 1.77 -3.60 -10.43
CA LEU A 216 0.64 -3.18 -9.60
C LEU A 216 -0.37 -2.24 -10.32
N GLY A 217 -0.03 -1.70 -11.50
CA GLY A 217 -0.93 -0.91 -12.36
C GLY A 217 -1.77 -1.77 -13.30
N LEU A 218 -1.48 -3.07 -13.41
CA LEU A 218 -2.22 -4.04 -14.21
C LEU A 218 -3.43 -4.53 -13.41
N TYR A 219 -4.41 -3.65 -13.19
CA TYR A 219 -5.49 -3.88 -12.23
C TYR A 219 -6.32 -5.12 -12.52
N ALA A 220 -6.53 -5.51 -13.78
CA ALA A 220 -7.28 -6.70 -14.14
C ALA A 220 -6.75 -7.96 -13.43
N ASN A 221 -5.42 -8.09 -13.33
CA ASN A 221 -4.76 -9.22 -12.66
C ASN A 221 -5.09 -9.29 -11.16
N TYR A 222 -5.33 -8.14 -10.54
CA TYR A 222 -5.58 -8.05 -9.09
C TYR A 222 -7.05 -7.96 -8.76
N VAL A 223 -7.91 -7.42 -9.64
CA VAL A 223 -9.36 -7.35 -9.45
C VAL A 223 -9.99 -8.73 -9.61
N THR A 224 -9.49 -9.57 -10.51
CA THR A 224 -10.10 -10.87 -10.85
C THR A 224 -10.38 -11.77 -9.64
N PRO A 225 -9.44 -11.99 -8.69
CA PRO A 225 -9.73 -12.74 -7.47
C PRO A 225 -10.84 -12.15 -6.61
N TRP A 226 -11.03 -10.82 -6.61
CA TRP A 226 -12.10 -10.17 -5.84
C TRP A 226 -13.46 -10.39 -6.47
N LEU A 227 -13.55 -10.37 -7.80
CA LEU A 227 -14.80 -10.59 -8.53
C LEU A 227 -15.36 -12.01 -8.33
N HIS A 228 -14.53 -12.97 -7.92
CA HIS A 228 -15.01 -14.30 -7.55
C HIS A 228 -15.87 -14.30 -6.28
N PHE A 229 -15.67 -13.33 -5.38
CA PHE A 229 -16.33 -13.31 -4.07
C PHE A 229 -17.29 -12.12 -3.87
N PHE A 230 -17.08 -11.03 -4.63
CA PHE A 230 -17.78 -9.76 -4.48
C PHE A 230 -18.33 -9.27 -5.82
N GLU A 231 -19.62 -8.93 -5.82
CA GLU A 231 -20.35 -8.44 -6.98
C GLU A 231 -20.14 -6.92 -7.12
N ILE A 232 -19.80 -6.49 -8.33
CA ILE A 232 -19.66 -5.05 -8.66
C ILE A 232 -20.98 -4.33 -8.40
N ASN A 233 -20.90 -3.12 -7.83
CA ASN A 233 -22.01 -2.23 -7.47
C ASN A 233 -22.94 -2.74 -6.36
N LYS A 234 -22.71 -3.96 -5.84
CA LYS A 234 -23.48 -4.53 -4.72
C LYS A 234 -22.64 -4.71 -3.46
N SER A 235 -21.50 -5.38 -3.58
CA SER A 235 -20.54 -5.58 -2.47
C SER A 235 -19.14 -5.08 -2.77
N LEU A 236 -18.85 -4.72 -4.04
CA LEU A 236 -17.63 -4.04 -4.45
C LEU A 236 -17.97 -2.79 -5.28
N LEU A 237 -17.63 -1.61 -4.76
CA LEU A 237 -17.69 -0.34 -5.48
C LEU A 237 -16.30 0.00 -6.00
N ILE A 238 -16.17 0.24 -7.31
CA ILE A 238 -14.92 0.68 -7.93
C ILE A 238 -15.11 2.12 -8.40
N LEU A 239 -14.25 3.02 -7.94
CA LEU A 239 -14.33 4.45 -8.25
C LEU A 239 -13.01 4.97 -8.81
N PRO A 240 -13.06 5.92 -9.75
CA PRO A 240 -11.86 6.62 -10.22
C PRO A 240 -11.34 7.60 -9.16
N SER A 241 -10.05 7.52 -8.88
CA SER A 241 -9.33 8.40 -7.95
C SER A 241 -9.35 9.85 -8.45
N GLU A 242 -9.24 10.05 -9.76
CA GLU A 242 -9.24 11.37 -10.40
C GLU A 242 -10.54 12.11 -10.12
N GLU A 243 -11.67 11.41 -10.21
CA GLU A 243 -12.98 11.98 -9.92
C GLU A 243 -13.11 12.32 -8.43
N PHE A 244 -12.53 11.51 -7.55
CA PHE A 244 -12.47 11.85 -6.12
C PHE A 244 -11.64 13.10 -5.86
N PHE A 245 -10.57 13.31 -6.61
CA PHE A 245 -9.72 14.50 -6.45
C PHE A 245 -10.38 15.77 -7.01
N ASN A 246 -11.08 15.65 -8.15
CA ASN A 246 -11.71 16.78 -8.81
C ASN A 246 -13.08 17.13 -8.23
N ASN A 247 -13.88 16.10 -7.92
CA ASN A 247 -15.26 16.18 -7.45
C ASN A 247 -15.49 15.31 -6.20
N PRO A 248 -14.79 15.59 -5.08
CA PRO A 248 -14.83 14.75 -3.88
C PRO A 248 -16.25 14.55 -3.32
N ILE A 249 -17.10 15.58 -3.35
CA ILE A 249 -18.48 15.51 -2.86
C ILE A 249 -19.29 14.49 -3.68
N TYR A 250 -19.18 14.55 -5.01
CA TYR A 250 -19.87 13.61 -5.89
C TYR A 250 -19.50 12.17 -5.56
N ILE A 251 -18.20 11.89 -5.40
CA ILE A 251 -17.73 10.56 -5.00
C ILE A 251 -18.19 10.17 -3.60
N MET A 252 -18.18 11.09 -2.63
CA MET A 252 -18.68 10.78 -1.28
C MET A 252 -20.17 10.44 -1.29
N THR A 253 -20.99 11.14 -2.09
CA THR A 253 -22.41 10.81 -2.27
C THR A 253 -22.59 9.41 -2.88
N GLN A 254 -21.78 9.04 -3.88
CA GLN A 254 -21.79 7.67 -4.44
C GLN A 254 -21.44 6.62 -3.36
N ILE A 255 -20.49 6.93 -2.48
CA ILE A 255 -20.13 6.06 -1.36
C ILE A 255 -21.27 5.96 -0.34
N GLU A 256 -21.90 7.06 0.05
CA GLU A 256 -23.03 7.08 0.99
C GLU A 256 -24.22 6.25 0.44
N GLN A 257 -24.52 6.39 -0.85
CA GLN A 257 -25.53 5.61 -1.55
C GLN A 257 -25.18 4.12 -1.59
N PHE A 258 -23.94 3.76 -1.94
CA PHE A 258 -23.48 2.37 -1.95
C PHE A 258 -23.50 1.73 -0.56
N LEU A 259 -23.18 2.51 0.47
CA LEU A 259 -23.29 2.12 1.87
C LEU A 259 -24.74 2.10 2.39
N GLN A 260 -25.73 2.41 1.54
CA GLN A 260 -27.15 2.39 1.87
C GLN A 260 -27.45 3.15 3.16
N LEU A 261 -26.75 4.28 3.36
CA LEU A 261 -27.05 5.17 4.47
C LEU A 261 -28.40 5.85 4.21
N PRO A 262 -29.25 6.05 5.25
CA PRO A 262 -30.47 6.83 5.11
C PRO A 262 -30.16 8.21 4.52
N GLU A 263 -30.94 8.67 3.54
CA GLU A 263 -30.74 9.97 2.89
C GLU A 263 -30.73 11.14 3.89
N SER A 264 -31.49 11.02 4.98
CA SER A 264 -31.49 11.99 6.08
C SER A 264 -30.15 12.12 6.81
N GLN A 265 -29.25 11.16 6.64
CA GLN A 265 -27.91 11.14 7.21
C GLN A 265 -26.82 11.52 6.20
N TRP A 266 -27.16 11.75 4.94
CA TRP A 266 -26.18 12.15 3.93
C TRP A 266 -25.60 13.52 4.28
N LEU A 267 -24.29 13.63 4.17
CA LEU A 267 -23.61 14.87 4.52
C LEU A 267 -23.68 15.85 3.34
N ASN A 268 -24.01 17.10 3.65
CA ASN A 268 -24.06 18.16 2.66
C ASN A 268 -22.65 18.69 2.31
N GLN A 269 -22.57 19.56 1.29
CA GLN A 269 -21.32 20.16 0.83
C GLN A 269 -20.50 20.85 1.95
N THR A 270 -21.16 21.53 2.89
CA THR A 270 -20.46 22.21 3.98
C THR A 270 -19.87 21.22 4.99
N GLN A 271 -20.57 20.11 5.25
CA GLN A 271 -20.09 19.03 6.11
C GLN A 271 -18.91 18.28 5.48
N TRP A 272 -18.91 18.13 4.16
CA TRP A 272 -17.75 17.65 3.40
C TRP A 272 -16.65 18.70 3.17
N GLY A 273 -16.83 19.94 3.62
CA GLY A 273 -15.91 21.05 3.32
C GLY A 273 -14.44 20.77 3.65
N GLY A 274 -14.18 19.97 4.70
CA GLY A 274 -12.83 19.62 5.16
C GLY A 274 -12.04 18.70 4.23
N ILE A 275 -12.64 18.13 3.19
CA ILE A 275 -11.94 17.28 2.21
C ILE A 275 -11.73 17.96 0.85
N ILE A 276 -12.53 18.98 0.51
CA ILE A 276 -12.59 19.59 -0.83
C ILE A 276 -11.25 20.22 -1.26
N HIS A 277 -10.50 20.81 -0.33
CA HIS A 277 -9.25 21.53 -0.63
C HIS A 277 -7.99 20.79 -0.19
N LYS A 278 -8.12 19.52 0.20
CA LYS A 278 -6.94 18.74 0.56
C LYS A 278 -6.16 18.40 -0.70
N LYS A 279 -4.88 18.78 -0.73
CA LYS A 279 -3.93 18.13 -1.62
C LYS A 279 -3.79 16.70 -1.15
N TYR A 280 -4.52 15.79 -1.78
CA TYR A 280 -4.20 14.37 -1.73
C TYR A 280 -2.75 14.24 -2.18
N ASN A 281 -1.95 13.36 -1.54
CA ASN A 281 -0.51 13.21 -1.80
C ASN A 281 -0.21 12.62 -3.19
N ILE A 282 -0.71 13.28 -4.23
CA ILE A 282 -0.40 13.07 -5.63
C ILE A 282 1.00 13.65 -5.78
N LEU A 283 1.98 12.77 -5.61
CA LEU A 283 3.36 13.17 -5.79
C LEU A 283 3.55 13.53 -7.26
N ASN A 284 4.05 14.74 -7.51
CA ASN A 284 4.25 15.26 -8.86
C ASN A 284 5.01 14.24 -9.71
N THR A 285 4.45 13.89 -10.86
CA THR A 285 5.03 12.90 -11.78
C THR A 285 6.24 13.48 -12.50
N THR A 286 6.90 12.68 -13.35
CA THR A 286 7.88 13.24 -14.29
C THR A 286 7.21 14.31 -15.17
N LYS A 287 7.95 15.36 -15.52
CA LYS A 287 7.53 16.34 -16.55
C LYS A 287 7.87 15.86 -17.97
N ASN A 288 8.49 14.69 -18.08
CA ASN A 288 8.89 14.10 -19.34
C ASN A 288 7.70 13.38 -19.99
N ASP A 289 6.96 14.11 -20.85
CA ASP A 289 5.78 13.57 -21.55
C ASP A 289 6.12 12.38 -22.46
N LYS A 290 7.37 12.31 -22.94
CA LYS A 290 7.85 11.17 -23.73
C LYS A 290 7.89 9.90 -22.87
N LEU A 291 8.46 9.98 -21.66
CA LEU A 291 8.48 8.86 -20.70
C LEU A 291 7.09 8.46 -20.23
N LYS A 292 6.17 9.43 -20.01
CA LYS A 292 4.77 9.10 -19.70
C LYS A 292 4.11 8.29 -20.81
N ARG A 293 4.23 8.76 -22.06
CA ARG A 293 3.67 8.05 -23.23
C ARG A 293 4.28 6.67 -23.40
N LEU A 294 5.59 6.53 -23.18
CA LEU A 294 6.27 5.24 -23.23
C LEU A 294 5.78 4.29 -22.13
N THR A 295 5.66 4.79 -20.90
CA THR A 295 5.12 4.03 -19.77
C THR A 295 3.72 3.53 -20.10
N ASN A 296 2.86 4.38 -20.68
CA ASN A 296 1.52 3.99 -21.10
C ASN A 296 1.55 2.85 -22.14
N LYS A 297 2.38 2.97 -23.18
CA LYS A 297 2.54 1.92 -24.20
C LYS A 297 2.95 0.58 -23.60
N VAL A 298 3.93 0.59 -22.69
CA VAL A 298 4.38 -0.63 -22.01
C VAL A 298 3.25 -1.23 -21.17
N ILE A 299 2.55 -0.42 -20.36
CA ILE A 299 1.42 -0.91 -19.54
C ILE A 299 0.33 -1.53 -20.42
N LEU A 300 -0.03 -0.89 -21.53
CA LEU A 300 -1.03 -1.41 -22.46
C LEU A 300 -0.60 -2.74 -23.08
N SER A 301 0.68 -2.90 -23.44
CA SER A 301 1.22 -4.16 -23.97
C SER A 301 1.26 -5.31 -22.97
N LEU A 302 1.14 -5.02 -21.67
CA LEU A 302 1.11 -6.03 -20.61
C LEU A 302 -0.30 -6.47 -20.24
N ASN A 303 -1.32 -5.75 -20.73
CA ASN A 303 -2.73 -6.05 -20.53
C ASN A 303 -3.33 -6.88 -21.68
N THR A 304 -2.56 -7.17 -22.73
CA THR A 304 -2.91 -8.04 -23.87
C THR A 304 -2.31 -9.42 -23.72
#